data_AF-A0A3N5GQI5-F1
#
_entry.id   AF-A0A3N5GQI5-F1
#
_cell.length_a   1.000
_cell.length_b   1.000
_cell.length_c   1.000
_cell.angle_alpha   90.00
_cell.angle_beta   90.00
_cell.angle_gamma   90.00
#
_symmetry.space_group_name_H-M   'P 1'
#
loop_
_entity.id
_entity.type
_entity.pdbx_description
1 polymer ?
#
loop_
_entity_poly.entity_id
_entity_poly.type
_entity_poly.pdbx_seq_one_letter_code
_entity_poly.pdbx_strand_id
1 'polypeptide(L)'
;MNHQRIGHHVTRGAHTVTALVLLILVGTSIFGQQPVAPSPWGVADQRGAANRITPTKVREAKDLIKQGTIYQLGHVYESGMPLFGTRHYSLRIPHPFRPAGRNEMVYHDEIISGELGQVGTQFDGLGHIGIGDTFYNGNRRMDFAQPEGLTRLGVENAG
;
A
#
# COMPACT_ATOMS: atom_id res chain seq x y z
N MET A 1 -63.23 -41.88 65.47
CA MET A 1 -63.01 -43.28 65.04
C MET A 1 -62.83 -43.27 63.52
N ASN A 2 -61.74 -43.90 63.05
CA ASN A 2 -61.46 -44.47 61.72
C ASN A 2 -62.59 -44.41 60.66
N HIS A 3 -62.40 -44.13 59.38
CA HIS A 3 -61.39 -44.58 58.40
C HIS A 3 -61.50 -43.68 57.14
N GLN A 4 -60.37 -43.30 56.49
CA GLN A 4 -59.96 -43.65 55.11
C GLN A 4 -61.01 -43.42 53.99
N ARG A 5 -60.69 -42.96 52.75
CA ARG A 5 -59.47 -42.64 52.02
C ARG A 5 -59.92 -42.11 50.62
N ILE A 6 -59.04 -41.31 49.98
CA ILE A 6 -58.80 -41.17 48.52
C ILE A 6 -60.01 -40.64 47.70
N GLY A 7 -59.96 -39.53 46.96
CA GLY A 7 -58.88 -38.80 46.31
C GLY A 7 -59.15 -38.79 44.81
N HIS A 8 -59.24 -37.62 44.16
CA HIS A 8 -58.68 -37.34 42.83
C HIS A 8 -58.85 -35.86 42.48
N HIS A 9 -57.70 -35.22 42.26
CA HIS A 9 -57.52 -33.81 41.89
C HIS A 9 -57.92 -33.55 40.43
N VAL A 10 -58.58 -32.42 40.20
CA VAL A 10 -58.58 -31.71 38.91
C VAL A 10 -58.15 -30.27 39.19
N THR A 11 -56.94 -29.91 38.78
CA THR A 11 -56.41 -28.54 38.88
C THR A 11 -56.57 -27.84 37.53
N ARG A 12 -57.31 -26.72 37.52
CA ARG A 12 -57.32 -25.75 36.41
C ARG A 12 -56.26 -24.69 36.69
N GLY A 13 -55.22 -24.63 35.86
CA GLY A 13 -54.22 -23.57 35.86
C GLY A 13 -54.47 -22.59 34.73
N ALA A 14 -54.62 -21.30 35.06
CA ALA A 14 -54.80 -20.21 34.12
C ALA A 14 -53.53 -19.94 33.31
N HIS A 15 -53.67 -19.73 32.00
CA HIS A 15 -52.57 -19.38 31.11
C HIS A 15 -52.32 -17.86 31.12
N THR A 16 -51.24 -17.43 31.75
CA THR A 16 -50.63 -16.11 31.53
C THR A 16 -49.64 -16.22 30.36
N VAL A 17 -49.92 -15.50 29.27
CA VAL A 17 -49.03 -15.41 28.10
C VAL A 17 -48.02 -14.30 28.36
N THR A 18 -46.77 -14.67 28.68
CA THR A 18 -45.64 -13.75 28.74
C THR A 18 -44.96 -13.73 27.38
N ALA A 19 -45.10 -12.64 26.62
CA ALA A 19 -44.40 -12.46 25.35
C ALA A 19 -42.92 -12.14 25.61
N LEU A 20 -42.03 -13.07 25.25
CA LEU A 20 -40.58 -12.88 25.29
C LEU A 20 -40.14 -12.20 23.98
N VAL A 21 -39.83 -10.91 24.02
CA VAL A 21 -39.20 -10.20 22.90
C VAL A 21 -37.71 -10.54 22.92
N LEU A 22 -37.28 -11.42 22.03
CA LEU A 22 -35.86 -11.69 21.78
C LEU A 22 -35.28 -10.53 20.95
N LEU A 23 -34.52 -9.64 21.60
CA LEU A 23 -33.78 -8.59 20.91
C LEU A 23 -32.57 -9.25 20.20
N ILE A 24 -32.71 -9.57 18.92
CA ILE A 24 -31.57 -9.99 18.09
C ILE A 24 -30.72 -8.73 17.86
N LEU A 25 -29.62 -8.60 18.62
CA LEU A 25 -28.53 -7.71 18.24
C LEU A 25 -27.91 -8.26 16.96
N VAL A 26 -28.43 -7.84 15.82
CA VAL A 26 -27.68 -7.89 14.56
C VAL A 26 -26.51 -6.94 14.78
N GLY A 27 -25.34 -7.50 15.09
CA GLY A 27 -24.10 -6.74 15.10
C GLY A 27 -23.92 -6.15 13.72
N THR A 28 -24.18 -4.85 13.57
CA THR A 28 -23.75 -4.12 12.40
C THR A 28 -22.23 -4.15 12.42
N SER A 29 -21.64 -5.03 11.61
CA SER A 29 -20.27 -4.83 11.18
C SER A 29 -20.27 -3.48 10.45
N ILE A 30 -19.97 -2.42 11.18
CA ILE A 30 -19.63 -1.15 10.56
C ILE A 30 -18.39 -1.48 9.74
N PHE A 31 -18.55 -1.58 8.43
CA PHE A 31 -17.44 -1.63 7.49
C PHE A 31 -16.75 -0.26 7.53
N GLY A 32 -16.12 0.05 8.66
CA GLY A 32 -15.23 1.18 8.82
C GLY A 32 -13.92 0.85 8.14
N GLN A 33 -13.46 1.76 7.29
CA GLN A 33 -12.14 1.67 6.69
C GLN A 33 -11.11 1.52 7.81
N GLN A 34 -10.32 0.43 7.77
CA GLN A 34 -9.33 0.20 8.82
C GLN A 34 -8.32 1.36 8.82
N PRO A 35 -8.03 1.95 9.98
CA PRO A 35 -7.10 3.06 10.06
C PRO A 35 -5.70 2.60 9.62
N VAL A 36 -4.99 3.46 8.90
CA VAL A 36 -3.58 3.22 8.58
C VAL A 36 -2.79 3.20 9.90
N ALA A 37 -2.06 2.13 10.14
CA ALA A 37 -1.26 1.99 11.36
C ALA A 37 -0.14 3.05 11.41
N PRO A 38 0.19 3.58 12.61
CA PRO A 38 1.30 4.50 12.77
C PRO A 38 2.64 3.84 12.47
N SER A 39 3.63 4.65 12.09
CA SER A 39 5.00 4.17 11.87
C SER A 39 5.62 3.66 13.17
N PRO A 40 6.27 2.47 13.17
CA PRO A 40 7.09 2.03 14.29
C PRO A 40 8.42 2.80 14.42
N TRP A 41 8.76 3.67 13.46
CA TRP A 41 9.97 4.50 13.45
C TRP A 41 9.71 5.96 13.84
N GLY A 42 8.49 6.27 14.30
CA GLY A 42 8.12 7.58 14.86
C GLY A 42 7.26 8.43 13.93
N VAL A 43 6.67 9.47 14.51
CA VAL A 43 5.65 10.31 13.84
C VAL A 43 6.18 11.10 12.64
N ALA A 44 7.49 11.36 12.59
CA ALA A 44 8.12 12.08 11.48
C ALA A 44 8.59 11.15 10.34
N ASP A 45 8.47 9.82 10.51
CA ASP A 45 8.99 8.85 9.57
C ASP A 45 8.27 8.91 8.21
N GLN A 46 9.08 8.91 7.16
CA GLN A 46 8.68 8.88 5.75
C GLN A 46 9.37 7.76 4.97
N ARG A 47 10.27 7.01 5.61
CA ARG A 47 11.09 5.97 4.99
C ARG A 47 10.48 4.59 5.15
N GLY A 48 9.70 4.39 6.20
CA GLY A 48 8.95 3.16 6.45
C GLY A 48 9.84 1.93 6.54
N ALA A 49 9.41 0.84 5.91
CA ALA A 49 10.08 -0.45 6.04
C ALA A 49 11.56 -0.43 5.63
N ALA A 50 11.98 0.52 4.78
CA ALA A 50 13.37 0.70 4.40
C ALA A 50 14.27 1.07 5.58
N ASN A 51 13.73 1.56 6.71
CA ASN A 51 14.47 1.72 7.97
C ASN A 51 15.09 0.42 8.51
N ARG A 52 14.65 -0.75 8.04
CA ARG A 52 15.26 -2.05 8.37
C ARG A 52 16.57 -2.31 7.63
N ILE A 53 16.86 -1.55 6.58
CA ILE A 53 18.13 -1.61 5.86
C ILE A 53 19.15 -0.78 6.65
N THR A 54 19.93 -1.48 7.47
CA THR A 54 20.97 -0.90 8.34
C THR A 54 22.38 -1.19 7.79
N PRO A 55 23.43 -0.49 8.25
CA PRO A 55 24.81 -0.80 7.87
C PRO A 55 25.20 -2.27 8.15
N THR A 56 24.66 -2.87 9.21
CA THR A 56 24.86 -4.29 9.50
C THR A 56 24.21 -5.18 8.44
N LYS A 57 22.94 -4.90 8.06
CA LYS A 57 22.27 -5.64 6.97
C LYS A 57 22.98 -5.51 5.63
N VAL A 58 23.55 -4.34 5.32
CA VAL A 58 24.35 -4.16 4.10
C VAL A 58 25.61 -5.04 4.12
N ARG A 59 26.30 -5.14 5.27
CA ARG A 59 27.46 -6.04 5.40
C ARG A 59 27.07 -7.51 5.29
N GLU A 60 25.97 -7.92 5.93
CA GLU A 60 25.42 -9.28 5.80
C GLU A 60 25.09 -9.61 4.34
N ALA A 61 24.44 -8.69 3.61
CA ALA A 61 24.12 -8.87 2.20
C ALA A 61 25.36 -9.00 1.32
N LYS A 62 26.41 -8.19 1.57
CA LYS A 62 27.71 -8.30 0.89
C LYS A 62 28.33 -9.69 1.08
N ASP A 63 28.20 -10.28 2.27
CA ASP A 63 28.72 -11.63 2.53
C ASP A 63 27.98 -12.73 1.75
N LEU A 64 26.82 -12.46 1.14
CA LEU A 64 26.13 -13.40 0.25
C LEU A 64 26.77 -13.51 -1.14
N ILE A 65 27.62 -12.55 -1.53
CA ILE A 65 28.32 -12.57 -2.82
C ILE A 65 29.45 -13.59 -2.74
N LYS A 66 29.30 -14.73 -3.44
CA LYS A 66 30.30 -15.82 -3.47
C LYS A 66 30.96 -16.00 -4.83
N GLN A 67 30.16 -16.03 -5.90
CA GLN A 67 30.64 -16.27 -7.27
C GLN A 67 30.80 -14.99 -8.10
N GLY A 68 30.29 -13.85 -7.61
CA GLY A 68 30.30 -12.59 -8.38
C GLY A 68 29.37 -12.60 -9.60
N THR A 69 28.42 -13.53 -9.67
CA THR A 69 27.44 -13.59 -10.77
C THR A 69 26.48 -12.41 -10.70
N ILE A 70 26.20 -11.80 -11.86
CA ILE A 70 25.33 -10.64 -12.01
C ILE A 70 24.07 -11.07 -12.77
N TYR A 71 22.90 -10.72 -12.23
CA TYR A 71 21.60 -10.94 -12.86
C TYR A 71 20.88 -9.60 -13.06
N GLN A 72 20.39 -9.35 -14.27
CA GLN A 72 19.58 -8.17 -14.56
C GLN A 72 18.11 -8.47 -14.24
N LEU A 73 17.55 -7.75 -13.26
CA LEU A 73 16.14 -7.84 -12.87
C LEU A 73 15.26 -6.77 -13.55
N GLY A 74 15.90 -5.84 -14.27
CA GLY A 74 15.23 -4.79 -15.05
C GLY A 74 14.77 -5.30 -16.41
N HIS A 75 13.51 -5.03 -16.75
CA HIS A 75 13.00 -5.20 -18.10
C HIS A 75 13.48 -4.07 -19.02
N VAL A 76 13.60 -4.38 -20.31
CA VAL A 76 13.88 -3.38 -21.34
C VAL A 76 12.70 -2.41 -21.43
N TYR A 77 13.00 -1.12 -21.37
CA TYR A 77 12.03 -0.09 -21.69
C TYR A 77 11.79 -0.04 -23.20
N GLU A 78 10.57 -0.36 -23.61
CA GLU A 78 10.16 -0.32 -25.01
C GLU A 78 8.68 0.08 -25.12
N SER A 79 8.27 0.55 -26.30
CA SER A 79 6.88 0.95 -26.53
C SER A 79 5.88 -0.20 -26.37
N GLY A 80 6.34 -1.45 -26.49
CA GLY A 80 5.52 -2.66 -26.35
C GLY A 80 5.54 -3.28 -24.96
N MET A 81 6.22 -2.68 -23.97
CA MET A 81 6.29 -3.26 -22.63
C MET A 81 4.90 -3.34 -21.99
N PRO A 82 4.65 -4.29 -21.08
CA PRO A 82 3.39 -4.35 -20.36
C PRO A 82 3.13 -3.08 -19.55
N LEU A 83 1.94 -2.48 -19.73
CA LEU A 83 1.50 -1.27 -19.04
C LEU A 83 0.14 -1.48 -18.37
N PHE A 84 -0.08 -0.81 -17.24
CA PHE A 84 -1.36 -0.84 -16.53
C PHE A 84 -2.28 0.28 -16.99
N GLY A 85 -3.52 -0.06 -17.35
CA GLY A 85 -4.56 0.91 -17.69
C GLY A 85 -4.17 1.77 -18.90
N THR A 86 -4.23 3.09 -18.71
CA THR A 86 -3.95 4.09 -19.77
C THR A 86 -2.54 4.69 -19.70
N ARG A 87 -1.64 4.11 -18.88
CA ARG A 87 -0.25 4.58 -18.78
C ARG A 87 0.44 4.53 -20.14
N HIS A 88 1.38 5.43 -20.36
CA HIS A 88 2.14 5.50 -21.60
C HIS A 88 3.64 5.56 -21.35
N TYR A 89 4.39 5.13 -22.37
CA TYR A 89 5.82 5.34 -22.43
C TYR A 89 6.22 5.63 -23.86
N SER A 90 7.01 6.69 -24.02
CA SER A 90 7.66 7.04 -25.27
C SER A 90 9.05 7.56 -24.99
N LEU A 91 10.01 7.08 -25.77
CA LEU A 91 11.38 7.57 -25.78
C LEU A 91 11.77 7.80 -27.23
N ARG A 92 12.33 8.98 -27.51
CA ARG A 92 12.88 9.31 -28.82
C ARG A 92 14.22 9.99 -28.67
N ILE A 93 15.15 9.67 -29.56
CA ILE A 93 16.42 10.38 -29.73
C ILE A 93 16.32 11.16 -31.05
N PRO A 94 15.99 12.47 -31.02
CA PRO A 94 15.57 13.18 -32.21
C PRO A 94 16.64 13.27 -33.29
N HIS A 95 17.87 13.75 -33.01
CA HIS A 95 19.02 13.83 -33.94
C HIS A 95 20.32 14.06 -33.14
N PRO A 96 21.54 13.81 -33.68
CA PRO A 96 22.80 14.15 -32.99
C PRO A 96 23.01 15.67 -32.89
N PHE A 97 23.49 16.14 -31.75
CA PHE A 97 23.97 17.49 -31.52
C PHE A 97 25.48 17.59 -31.79
N ARG A 98 25.90 18.71 -32.37
CA ARG A 98 27.30 18.96 -32.79
C ARG A 98 27.70 20.40 -32.49
N PRO A 99 28.12 20.71 -31.25
CA PRO A 99 28.59 22.04 -30.91
C PRO A 99 29.90 22.33 -31.64
N ALA A 100 30.16 23.60 -31.93
CA ALA A 100 31.40 24.01 -32.58
C ALA A 100 32.61 23.79 -31.66
N GLY A 101 33.69 23.21 -32.19
CA GLY A 101 34.92 22.97 -31.43
C GLY A 101 35.93 22.14 -32.22
N ARG A 102 37.22 22.27 -31.88
CA ARG A 102 38.32 21.51 -32.54
C ARG A 102 38.26 20.02 -32.25
N ASN A 103 37.49 19.61 -31.25
CA ASN A 103 37.29 18.22 -30.84
C ASN A 103 36.16 17.51 -31.61
N GLU A 104 35.45 18.19 -32.51
CA GLU A 104 34.40 17.61 -33.35
C GLU A 104 33.35 16.82 -32.55
N MET A 105 32.96 17.34 -31.39
CA MET A 105 32.06 16.65 -30.46
C MET A 105 30.72 16.31 -31.13
N VAL A 106 30.23 15.10 -30.85
CA VAL A 106 28.91 14.61 -31.25
C VAL A 106 28.25 13.97 -30.04
N TYR A 107 27.01 14.31 -29.76
CA TYR A 107 26.24 13.67 -28.69
C TYR A 107 24.76 13.51 -29.06
N HIS A 108 24.05 12.70 -28.30
CA HIS A 108 22.62 12.40 -28.46
C HIS A 108 21.93 12.62 -27.11
N ASP A 109 20.76 13.24 -27.15
CA ASP A 109 19.86 13.33 -25.98
C ASP A 109 18.56 12.61 -26.29
N GLU A 110 17.93 12.08 -25.26
CA GLU A 110 16.59 11.52 -25.31
C GLU A 110 15.52 12.55 -24.91
N ILE A 111 14.32 12.35 -25.44
CA ILE A 111 13.08 12.91 -24.92
C ILE A 111 12.24 11.74 -24.44
N ILE A 112 11.83 11.80 -23.17
CA ILE A 112 10.96 10.80 -22.54
C ILE A 112 9.63 11.46 -22.18
N SER A 113 8.53 10.74 -22.45
CA SER A 113 7.21 11.06 -21.91
C SER A 113 6.53 9.78 -21.46
N GLY A 114 6.04 9.79 -20.22
CA GLY A 114 5.36 8.66 -19.58
C GLY A 114 5.30 8.81 -18.07
N GLU A 115 4.54 7.95 -17.40
CA GLU A 115 4.53 7.82 -15.94
C GLU A 115 5.78 7.08 -15.46
N LEU A 116 6.96 7.70 -15.60
CA LEU A 116 8.27 7.04 -15.45
C LEU A 116 8.43 6.25 -14.14
N GLY A 117 7.84 6.72 -13.04
CA GLY A 117 7.89 6.01 -11.76
C GLY A 117 6.94 4.82 -11.64
N GLN A 118 6.13 4.55 -12.67
CA GLN A 118 5.04 3.57 -12.66
C GLN A 118 4.96 2.74 -13.96
N VAL A 119 6.04 2.71 -14.74
CA VAL A 119 6.17 1.88 -15.94
C VAL A 119 7.44 1.04 -15.87
N GLY A 120 7.49 -0.08 -16.59
CA GLY A 120 8.65 -0.98 -16.59
C GLY A 120 8.94 -1.61 -15.22
N THR A 121 10.20 -1.96 -14.97
CA THR A 121 10.65 -2.37 -13.64
C THR A 121 10.69 -1.14 -12.72
N GLN A 122 9.88 -1.16 -11.67
CA GLN A 122 9.59 0.03 -10.87
C GLN A 122 9.75 -0.20 -9.36
N PHE A 123 9.78 0.91 -8.61
CA PHE A 123 9.68 0.94 -7.15
C PHE A 123 8.60 1.94 -6.75
N ASP A 124 7.56 1.45 -6.07
CA ASP A 124 6.45 2.28 -5.64
C ASP A 124 6.75 2.90 -4.27
N GLY A 125 6.92 4.23 -4.26
CA GLY A 125 7.09 5.00 -3.04
C GLY A 125 5.86 4.97 -2.13
N LEU A 126 6.04 5.32 -0.85
CA LEU A 126 4.97 5.29 0.16
C LEU A 126 3.83 6.30 -0.11
N GLY A 127 4.07 7.28 -0.97
CA GLY A 127 3.05 8.19 -1.49
C GLY A 127 2.26 7.65 -2.70
N HIS A 128 2.57 6.45 -3.21
CA HIS A 128 1.89 5.90 -4.40
C HIS A 128 0.46 5.41 -4.09
N ILE A 129 0.28 4.72 -2.97
CA ILE A 129 -1.00 4.10 -2.58
C ILE A 129 -1.32 4.46 -1.14
N GLY A 130 -2.56 4.90 -0.91
CA GLY A 130 -3.15 5.14 0.40
C GLY A 130 -4.46 4.39 0.57
N ILE A 131 -5.07 4.54 1.74
CA ILE A 131 -6.37 4.01 2.10
C ILE A 131 -7.31 5.21 2.32
N GLY A 132 -8.26 5.41 1.40
CA GLY A 132 -9.11 6.60 1.40
C GLY A 132 -8.26 7.86 1.15
N ASP A 133 -8.28 8.81 2.08
CA ASP A 133 -7.46 10.03 2.02
C ASP A 133 -6.17 9.93 2.87
N THR A 134 -5.89 8.76 3.45
CA THR A 134 -4.78 8.55 4.41
C THR A 134 -3.71 7.65 3.82
N PHE A 135 -2.46 8.09 3.91
CA PHE A 135 -1.26 7.38 3.44
C PHE A 135 -0.43 6.89 4.62
N TYR A 136 0.71 6.27 4.32
CA TYR A 136 1.66 5.76 5.30
C TYR A 136 1.87 6.73 6.48
N ASN A 137 1.95 6.20 7.71
CA ASN A 137 2.13 6.97 8.94
C ASN A 137 1.04 8.03 9.21
N GLY A 138 -0.17 7.82 8.68
CA GLY A 138 -1.31 8.71 8.91
C GLY A 138 -1.29 10.02 8.13
N ASN A 139 -0.37 10.20 7.17
CA ASN A 139 -0.30 11.42 6.37
C ASN A 139 -1.56 11.57 5.51
N ARG A 140 -2.26 12.69 5.60
CA ARG A 140 -3.44 12.94 4.75
C ARG A 140 -2.99 13.45 3.39
N ARG A 141 -3.61 12.96 2.32
CA ARG A 141 -3.25 13.30 0.93
C ARG A 141 -3.21 14.80 0.70
N MET A 142 -4.22 15.53 1.17
CA MET A 142 -4.36 16.97 0.97
C MET A 142 -3.23 17.80 1.60
N ASP A 143 -2.50 17.23 2.57
CA ASP A 143 -1.44 17.93 3.28
C ASP A 143 -0.10 17.86 2.54
N PHE A 144 0.09 16.88 1.64
CA PHE A 144 1.38 16.64 1.00
C PHE A 144 1.37 16.44 -0.52
N ALA A 145 0.24 16.08 -1.13
CA ALA A 145 0.16 15.90 -2.57
C ALA A 145 -0.08 17.26 -3.25
N GLN A 146 0.89 17.71 -4.05
CA GLN A 146 0.85 18.97 -4.79
C GLN A 146 0.95 18.70 -6.31
N PRO A 147 0.56 19.66 -7.16
CA PRO A 147 0.66 19.50 -8.62
C PRO A 147 2.10 19.23 -9.10
N GLU A 148 3.08 19.84 -8.45
CA GLU A 148 4.50 19.74 -8.80
C GLU A 148 5.20 18.54 -8.13
N GLY A 149 4.50 17.77 -7.28
CA GLY A 149 5.05 16.59 -6.63
C GLY A 149 4.54 16.36 -5.21
N LEU A 150 5.19 15.42 -4.52
CA LEU A 150 4.85 15.07 -3.14
C LEU A 150 5.81 15.79 -2.18
N THR A 151 5.29 16.60 -1.26
CA THR A 151 6.13 17.29 -0.24
C THR A 151 6.45 16.38 0.95
N ARG A 152 5.80 15.22 1.02
CA ARG A 152 6.07 14.14 1.98
C ARG A 152 5.88 12.80 1.29
N LEU A 153 6.51 11.75 1.83
CA LEU A 153 6.43 10.38 1.31
C LEU A 153 6.90 10.22 -0.13
N GLY A 154 7.65 11.20 -0.65
CA GLY A 154 8.34 11.10 -1.92
C GLY A 154 9.42 10.02 -1.86
N VAL A 155 9.74 9.44 -3.02
CA VAL A 155 10.66 8.31 -3.14
C VAL A 155 12.07 8.63 -2.65
N GLU A 156 12.45 9.92 -2.65
CA GLU A 156 13.72 10.42 -2.10
C GLU A 156 13.91 10.12 -0.60
N ASN A 157 12.85 9.77 0.12
CA ASN A 157 12.93 9.39 1.54
C ASN A 157 13.21 7.89 1.75
N ALA A 158 13.15 7.04 0.72
CA ALA A 158 13.25 5.59 0.88
C ALA A 158 14.69 5.11 1.24
N GLY A 159 15.72 5.87 0.89
CA GLY A 159 17.11 5.57 1.24
C GLY A 159 18.14 6.23 0.35
#